data_AF-A0A936QFL2-F1
#
_entry.id   AF-A0A936QFL2-F1
#
_cell.length_a   1.000
_cell.length_b   1.000
_cell.length_c   1.000
_cell.angle_alpha   90.00
_cell.angle_beta   90.00
_cell.angle_gamma   90.00
#
_symmetry.space_group_name_H-M   'P 1'
#
loop_
_entity.id
_entity.type
_entity.pdbx_description
1 polymer ?
#
loop_
_entity_poly.entity_id
_entity_poly.type
_entity_poly.pdbx_seq_one_letter_code
_entity_poly.pdbx_strand_id
1 'polypeptide(L)'
;MTALNNSGNGVLLFSNAAAGNYYIVVTQRNSIETWSAQPKTFTAGGSVNYSFSTAASQAFGSNLILKSGKYCIYNGDVNQDGIIDAGDLSEIDNDILNSVFGYVKTDINGDEIVDASDLSAVDNNLGIFVIRP
;
A
#
# COMPACT_ATOMS: atom_id res chain seq x y z
N MET A 1 0.12 15.27 -1.63
CA MET A 1 -0.48 13.92 -1.81
C MET A 1 -0.97 13.87 -3.26
N THR A 2 -0.44 12.95 -4.07
CA THR A 2 -0.85 12.80 -5.48
C THR A 2 -1.76 11.60 -5.60
N ALA A 3 -2.95 11.78 -6.19
CA ALA A 3 -3.82 10.67 -6.53
C ALA A 3 -3.32 9.99 -7.81
N LEU A 4 -3.29 8.66 -7.81
CA LEU A 4 -3.11 7.89 -9.04
C LEU A 4 -4.40 7.92 -9.85
N ASN A 5 -4.30 7.77 -11.17
CA ASN A 5 -5.49 7.57 -12.00
C ASN A 5 -6.05 6.15 -11.82
N ASN A 6 -7.22 5.87 -12.42
CA ASN A 6 -7.88 4.55 -12.33
C ASN A 6 -7.06 3.39 -12.90
N SER A 7 -5.97 3.65 -13.61
CA SER A 7 -5.03 2.62 -14.09
C SER A 7 -3.85 2.40 -13.15
N GLY A 8 -3.82 3.07 -11.99
CA GLY A 8 -2.71 3.01 -11.03
C GLY A 8 -1.48 3.81 -11.46
N ASN A 9 -1.61 4.73 -12.42
CA ASN A 9 -0.51 5.54 -12.92
C ASN A 9 -0.58 6.97 -12.36
N GLY A 10 0.57 7.54 -12.05
CA GLY A 10 0.69 8.93 -11.62
C GLY A 10 2.09 9.47 -11.89
N VAL A 11 2.20 10.79 -11.96
CA VAL A 11 3.48 11.50 -12.06
C VAL A 11 3.65 12.34 -10.83
N LEU A 12 4.77 12.15 -10.12
CA LEU A 12 5.12 12.92 -8.93
C LEU A 12 6.32 13.81 -9.24
N LEU A 13 6.28 15.03 -8.72
CA LEU A 13 7.28 16.07 -8.98
C LEU A 13 7.94 16.44 -7.65
N PHE A 14 9.24 16.17 -7.55
CA PHE A 14 10.03 16.38 -6.34
C PHE A 14 10.94 17.61 -6.51
N SER A 15 10.36 18.81 -6.48
CA SER A 15 11.05 20.07 -6.86
C SER A 15 12.27 20.43 -5.99
N ASN A 16 12.32 19.91 -4.76
CA ASN A 16 13.38 20.22 -3.78
C ASN A 16 14.30 19.02 -3.49
N ALA A 17 14.12 17.90 -4.19
CA ALA A 17 14.98 16.74 -4.00
C ALA A 17 16.34 16.95 -4.69
N ALA A 18 17.42 16.80 -3.94
CA ALA A 18 18.76 16.79 -4.52
C ALA A 18 18.96 15.54 -5.40
N ALA A 19 19.82 15.63 -6.41
CA ALA A 19 20.21 14.46 -7.19
C ALA A 19 20.85 13.41 -6.27
N GLY A 20 20.50 12.13 -6.46
CA GLY A 20 20.92 11.07 -5.56
C GLY A 20 20.18 9.76 -5.79
N ASN A 21 20.48 8.76 -4.96
CA ASN A 21 19.83 7.46 -4.97
C ASN A 21 18.77 7.42 -3.86
N TYR A 22 17.51 7.18 -4.24
CA TYR A 22 16.39 7.14 -3.32
C TYR A 22 15.56 5.89 -3.53
N TYR A 23 15.03 5.33 -2.44
CA TYR A 23 13.95 4.37 -2.54
C TYR A 23 12.65 5.08 -2.90
N ILE A 24 11.85 4.43 -3.74
CA ILE A 24 10.47 4.83 -3.98
C ILE A 24 9.62 4.08 -2.95
N VAL A 25 8.91 4.82 -2.11
CA VAL A 25 8.06 4.26 -1.06
C VAL A 25 6.62 4.59 -1.36
N VAL A 26 5.75 3.57 -1.27
CA VAL A 26 4.31 3.72 -1.41
C VAL A 26 3.67 3.42 -0.05
N THR A 27 3.01 4.42 0.51
CA THR A 27 2.15 4.31 1.70
C THR A 27 0.71 4.58 1.28
N GLN A 28 -0.23 3.85 1.86
CA GLN A 28 -1.67 4.07 1.66
C GLN A 28 -2.38 3.87 3.00
N ARG A 29 -3.60 4.42 3.16
CA ARG A 29 -4.34 4.51 4.43
C ARG A 29 -4.51 3.21 5.22
N ASN A 30 -4.49 2.05 4.56
CA ASN A 30 -4.80 0.74 5.12
C ASN A 30 -3.99 -0.39 4.46
N SER A 31 -2.80 -0.09 3.93
CA SER A 31 -1.96 -1.07 3.24
C SER A 31 -0.53 -1.04 3.77
N ILE A 32 0.13 -2.18 3.68
CA ILE A 32 1.54 -2.32 4.05
C ILE A 32 2.38 -1.36 3.21
N GLU A 33 3.15 -0.53 3.91
CA GLU A 33 4.14 0.32 3.27
C GLU A 33 5.07 -0.53 2.40
N THR A 34 5.27 -0.12 1.15
CA THR A 34 6.04 -0.89 0.18
C THR A 34 7.18 -0.07 -0.40
N TRP A 35 8.40 -0.62 -0.32
CA TRP A 35 9.63 -0.01 -0.81
C TRP A 35 10.04 -0.60 -2.15
N SER A 36 10.60 0.22 -3.05
CA SER A 36 11.23 -0.28 -4.27
C SER A 36 12.34 -1.28 -3.93
N ALA A 37 12.50 -2.32 -4.76
CA ALA A 37 13.48 -3.37 -4.49
C ALA A 37 14.92 -2.87 -4.36
N GLN A 38 15.25 -1.78 -5.06
CA GLN A 38 16.55 -1.11 -5.02
C GLN A 38 16.35 0.41 -5.10
N PRO A 39 17.33 1.21 -4.65
CA PRO A 39 17.31 2.64 -4.87
C PRO A 39 17.27 2.97 -6.36
N LYS A 40 16.62 4.08 -6.73
CA LYS A 40 16.64 4.66 -8.07
C LYS A 40 17.42 5.96 -8.06
N THR A 41 18.17 6.18 -9.12
CA THR A 41 18.94 7.41 -9.31
C THR A 41 18.05 8.50 -9.87
N PHE A 42 17.90 9.59 -9.11
CA PHE A 42 17.22 10.81 -9.53
C PHE A 42 18.25 11.89 -9.87
N THR A 43 18.02 12.59 -10.98
CA THR A 43 18.83 13.73 -11.43
C THR A 43 17.96 14.98 -11.54
N ALA A 44 18.56 16.16 -11.40
CA ALA A 44 17.82 17.41 -11.54
C ALA A 44 17.23 17.53 -12.95
N GLY A 45 15.91 17.72 -13.04
CA GLY A 45 15.16 17.76 -14.31
C GLY A 45 14.97 16.40 -14.99
N GLY A 46 15.44 15.30 -14.39
CA GLY A 46 15.26 13.94 -14.90
C GLY A 46 13.93 13.32 -14.47
N SER A 47 13.50 12.30 -15.22
CA SER A 47 12.33 11.48 -14.89
C SER A 47 12.74 10.03 -14.66
N VAL A 48 12.20 9.40 -13.62
CA VAL A 48 12.36 7.97 -13.34
C VAL A 48 11.01 7.30 -13.47
N ASN A 49 10.92 6.26 -14.30
CA ASN A 49 9.74 5.41 -14.40
C ASN A 49 9.92 4.19 -13.50
N TYR A 50 8.93 3.89 -12.68
CA TYR A 50 8.93 2.72 -11.82
C TYR A 50 7.53 2.13 -11.69
N SER A 51 7.43 0.80 -11.72
CA SER A 51 6.17 0.09 -11.60
C SER A 51 6.33 -1.09 -10.67
N PHE A 52 5.54 -1.10 -9.60
CA PHE A 52 5.44 -2.24 -8.69
C PHE A 52 4.66 -3.43 -9.30
N SER A 53 3.88 -3.21 -10.36
CA SER A 53 2.92 -4.21 -10.83
C SER A 53 3.48 -5.29 -11.76
N THR A 54 4.76 -5.23 -12.12
CA THR A 54 5.36 -6.12 -13.14
C THR A 54 5.93 -7.43 -12.59
N ALA A 55 6.47 -7.42 -11.37
CA ALA A 55 7.02 -8.59 -10.70
C ALA A 55 7.02 -8.37 -9.18
N ALA A 56 6.93 -9.44 -8.38
CA ALA A 56 7.10 -9.33 -6.94
C ALA A 56 8.46 -8.71 -6.56
N SER A 57 9.50 -9.03 -7.33
CA SER A 57 10.86 -8.48 -7.18
C SER A 57 10.99 -6.98 -7.49
N GLN A 58 9.90 -6.28 -7.79
CA GLN A 58 9.87 -4.81 -7.79
C GLN A 58 9.68 -4.24 -6.37
N ALA A 59 9.27 -5.03 -5.39
CA ALA A 59 9.31 -4.63 -3.99
C ALA A 59 10.54 -5.18 -3.28
N PHE A 60 11.01 -4.46 -2.27
CA PHE A 60 12.03 -4.96 -1.35
C PHE A 60 11.51 -6.24 -0.68
N GLY A 61 12.35 -7.27 -0.58
CA GLY A 61 11.95 -8.58 -0.07
C GLY A 61 10.91 -9.33 -0.91
N SER A 62 10.59 -8.87 -2.12
CA SER A 62 9.48 -9.39 -2.93
C SER A 62 8.11 -9.32 -2.24
N ASN A 63 7.88 -8.29 -1.42
CA ASN A 63 6.68 -8.14 -0.60
C ASN A 63 5.45 -7.63 -1.39
N LEU A 64 5.03 -8.39 -2.41
CA LEU A 64 3.85 -8.12 -3.24
C LEU A 64 3.11 -9.43 -3.53
N ILE A 65 1.81 -9.34 -3.81
CA ILE A 65 0.98 -10.49 -4.19
C ILE A 65 0.50 -10.39 -5.63
N LEU A 66 0.52 -11.52 -6.36
CA LEU A 66 -0.08 -11.59 -7.69
C LEU A 66 -1.59 -11.76 -7.58
N LYS A 67 -2.36 -10.78 -8.05
CA LYS A 67 -3.82 -10.83 -8.14
C LYS A 67 -4.28 -10.35 -9.52
N SER A 68 -5.14 -11.13 -10.17
CA SER A 68 -5.74 -10.79 -11.47
C SER A 68 -4.72 -10.35 -12.55
N GLY A 69 -3.54 -10.98 -12.58
CA GLY A 69 -2.49 -10.72 -13.56
C GLY A 69 -1.60 -9.51 -13.29
N LYS A 70 -1.73 -8.84 -12.12
CA LYS A 70 -0.83 -7.76 -11.68
C LYS A 70 -0.32 -8.02 -10.26
N TYR A 71 0.88 -7.53 -9.98
CA TYR A 71 1.38 -7.50 -8.61
C TYR A 71 0.79 -6.31 -7.86
N CYS A 72 0.28 -6.59 -6.66
CA CYS A 72 -0.45 -5.67 -5.80
C CYS A 72 0.22 -5.59 -4.42
N ILE A 73 0.05 -4.44 -3.77
CA ILE A 73 0.43 -4.23 -2.37
C ILE A 73 -0.62 -4.90 -1.49
N TYR A 74 -0.18 -5.51 -0.38
CA TYR A 74 -1.07 -6.09 0.63
C TYR A 74 -1.82 -4.99 1.38
N ASN A 75 -3.15 -5.09 1.40
CA ASN A 75 -4.02 -4.30 2.27
C ASN A 75 -4.23 -5.02 3.60
N GLY A 76 -4.55 -4.26 4.65
CA GLY A 76 -4.90 -4.79 5.97
C GLY A 76 -4.10 -4.19 7.13
N ASP A 77 -3.03 -3.42 6.88
CA ASP A 77 -2.31 -2.65 7.91
C ASP A 77 -3.04 -1.32 8.12
N VAL A 78 -4.12 -1.37 8.90
CA VAL A 78 -5.07 -0.28 9.17
C VAL A 78 -4.50 0.67 10.22
N ASN A 79 -3.81 0.12 11.22
CA ASN A 79 -3.23 0.91 12.31
C ASN A 79 -1.87 1.54 11.92
N GLN A 80 -1.28 1.12 10.79
CA GLN A 80 0.01 1.55 10.26
C GLN A 80 1.21 1.25 11.18
N ASP A 81 1.16 0.14 11.91
CA ASP A 81 2.27 -0.34 12.73
C ASP A 81 3.29 -1.19 11.95
N GLY A 82 2.97 -1.51 10.68
CA GLY A 82 3.84 -2.24 9.77
C GLY A 82 3.67 -3.76 9.84
N ILE A 83 2.67 -4.29 10.52
CA ILE A 83 2.27 -5.69 10.46
C ILE A 83 0.75 -5.80 10.30
N ILE A 84 0.30 -6.78 9.53
CA ILE A 84 -1.12 -7.12 9.43
C ILE A 84 -1.42 -8.18 10.48
N ASP A 85 -2.07 -7.79 11.56
CA ASP A 85 -2.36 -8.70 12.68
C ASP A 85 -3.75 -8.46 13.35
N ALA A 86 -3.92 -9.01 14.54
CA ALA A 86 -5.18 -8.92 15.29
C ALA A 86 -5.50 -7.47 15.72
N GLY A 87 -4.52 -6.58 15.80
CA GLY A 87 -4.71 -5.16 16.05
C GLY A 87 -5.51 -4.50 14.93
N ASP A 88 -5.19 -4.79 13.68
CA ASP A 88 -5.94 -4.27 12.53
C ASP A 88 -7.36 -4.81 12.47
N LEU A 89 -7.52 -6.12 12.68
CA LEU A 89 -8.84 -6.75 12.73
C LEU A 89 -9.70 -6.15 13.84
N SER A 90 -9.10 -5.82 14.99
CA SER A 90 -9.83 -5.19 16.11
C SER A 90 -10.31 -3.79 15.75
N GLU A 91 -9.57 -3.02 14.96
CA GLU A 91 -10.04 -1.71 14.49
C GLU A 91 -11.22 -1.84 13.53
N ILE A 92 -11.16 -2.80 12.60
CA ILE A 92 -12.27 -3.07 11.67
C ILE A 92 -13.51 -3.54 12.44
N ASP A 93 -13.37 -4.51 13.35
CA ASP A 93 -14.48 -5.05 14.14
C ASP A 93 -15.17 -3.97 14.99
N ASN A 94 -14.41 -3.05 15.57
CA ASN A 94 -14.96 -1.89 16.29
C ASN A 94 -15.80 -0.98 15.37
N ASP A 95 -15.35 -0.74 14.14
CA ASP A 95 -16.07 0.09 13.18
C ASP A 95 -17.32 -0.61 12.61
N ILE A 96 -17.30 -1.94 12.47
CA ILE A 96 -18.50 -2.75 12.17
C ILE A 96 -19.54 -2.58 13.28
N LEU A 97 -19.14 -2.71 14.55
CA LEU A 97 -20.03 -2.54 15.70
C LEU A 97 -20.65 -1.13 15.77
N ASN A 98 -19.90 -0.12 15.33
CA ASN A 98 -20.36 1.27 15.25
C ASN A 98 -21.10 1.60 13.94
N SER A 99 -21.25 0.63 13.03
CA SER A 99 -21.89 0.81 11.71
C SER A 99 -21.29 1.97 10.90
N VAL A 100 -19.96 2.04 10.88
CA VAL A 100 -19.21 3.07 10.13
C VAL A 100 -19.37 2.87 8.63
N PHE A 101 -19.45 3.97 7.88
CA PHE A 101 -19.57 4.00 6.43
C PHE A 101 -18.75 5.15 5.84
N GLY A 102 -18.56 5.11 4.53
CA GLY A 102 -17.79 6.08 3.75
C GLY A 102 -16.35 5.67 3.53
N TYR A 103 -15.57 6.59 2.95
CA TYR A 103 -14.16 6.39 2.67
C TYR A 103 -13.31 6.49 3.95
N VAL A 104 -13.27 5.40 4.73
CA VAL A 104 -12.48 5.27 5.96
C VAL A 104 -11.36 4.25 5.80
N LYS A 105 -10.45 4.17 6.78
CA LYS A 105 -9.30 3.24 6.72
C LYS A 105 -9.71 1.77 6.91
N THR A 106 -10.78 1.53 7.64
CA THR A 106 -11.39 0.22 7.91
C THR A 106 -12.27 -0.29 6.77
N ASP A 107 -12.57 0.55 5.77
CA ASP A 107 -13.12 0.14 4.47
C ASP A 107 -11.97 -0.36 3.58
N ILE A 108 -11.79 -1.67 3.62
CA ILE A 108 -10.68 -2.42 3.02
C ILE A 108 -10.97 -2.75 1.56
N ASN A 109 -12.23 -3.06 1.24
CA ASN A 109 -12.67 -3.45 -0.09
C ASN A 109 -13.02 -2.24 -1.00
N GLY A 110 -13.25 -1.07 -0.41
CA GLY A 110 -13.55 0.20 -1.09
C GLY A 110 -15.01 0.39 -1.51
N ASP A 111 -15.97 -0.30 -0.88
CA ASP A 111 -17.41 -0.22 -1.19
C ASP A 111 -18.18 0.79 -0.32
N GLU A 112 -17.45 1.55 0.51
CA GLU A 112 -17.96 2.57 1.43
C GLU A 112 -18.80 2.02 2.60
N ILE A 113 -18.73 0.73 2.89
CA ILE A 113 -19.41 0.09 4.04
C ILE A 113 -18.39 -0.71 4.83
N VAL A 114 -18.24 -0.43 6.13
CA VAL A 114 -17.39 -1.27 6.98
C VAL A 114 -18.20 -2.47 7.47
N ASP A 115 -17.92 -3.66 6.93
CA ASP A 115 -18.62 -4.89 7.28
C ASP A 115 -17.73 -6.14 7.34
N ALA A 116 -18.35 -7.32 7.52
CA ALA A 116 -17.62 -8.58 7.65
C ALA A 116 -16.80 -8.95 6.40
N SER A 117 -17.09 -8.36 5.23
CA SER A 117 -16.30 -8.56 4.03
C SER A 117 -14.92 -7.91 4.13
N ASP A 118 -14.79 -6.79 4.84
CA ASP A 118 -13.50 -6.14 5.12
C ASP A 118 -12.62 -7.00 6.02
N LEU A 119 -13.19 -7.60 7.07
CA LEU A 119 -12.48 -8.57 7.93
C LEU A 119 -11.95 -9.74 7.09
N SER A 120 -12.81 -10.32 6.25
CA SER A 120 -12.43 -11.45 5.40
C SER A 120 -11.34 -11.10 4.37
N ALA A 121 -11.27 -9.84 3.95
CA ALA A 121 -10.22 -9.35 3.06
C ALA A 121 -8.86 -9.29 3.77
N VAL A 122 -8.84 -8.90 5.05
CA VAL A 122 -7.62 -8.81 5.88
C VAL A 122 -7.15 -10.18 6.36
N ASP A 123 -8.06 -11.11 6.66
CA ASP A 123 -7.73 -12.46 7.12
C ASP A 123 -6.74 -13.20 6.20
N ASN A 124 -6.86 -12.98 4.89
CA ASN A 124 -5.99 -13.61 3.87
C ASN A 124 -4.55 -13.07 3.90
N ASN A 125 -4.32 -11.93 4.56
CA ASN A 125 -3.04 -11.23 4.58
C ASN A 125 -2.42 -11.19 6.00
N LEU A 126 -2.99 -11.91 6.97
CA LEU A 126 -2.45 -11.97 8.33
C LEU A 126 -1.00 -12.47 8.36
N GLY A 127 -0.17 -11.81 9.17
CA GLY A 127 1.25 -12.12 9.33
C GLY A 127 2.14 -11.53 8.24
N ILE A 128 1.59 -10.80 7.26
CA ILE A 128 2.40 -9.98 6.36
C ILE A 128 2.90 -8.76 7.15
N PHE A 129 4.18 -8.44 6.99
CA PHE A 129 4.80 -7.28 7.64
C PHE A 129 5.63 -6.49 6.63
N VAL A 130 5.90 -5.23 6.96
CA VAL A 130 6.71 -4.34 6.15
C VAL A 130 8.15 -4.86 6.05
N ILE A 131 8.69 -4.85 4.84
CA ILE A 131 10.11 -5.16 4.61
C ILE A 131 10.77 -3.91 4.04
N ARG A 132 11.73 -3.37 4.78
CA ARG A 132 12.47 -2.14 4.45
C ARG A 132 13.96 -2.45 4.26
N PRO A 133 14.70 -1.59 3.52
CA PRO A 133 16.16 -1.66 3.40
C PRO A 133 16.93 -1.57 4.71
#